data_AF-A0A925IHY5-F1
#
_entry.id   AF-A0A925IHY5-F1
#
_cell.length_a   1.000
_cell.length_b   1.000
_cell.length_c   1.000
_cell.angle_alpha   90.00
_cell.angle_beta   90.00
_cell.angle_gamma   90.00
#
_symmetry.space_group_name_H-M   'P 1'
#
loop_
_entity.id
_entity.type
_entity.pdbx_description
1 polymer ?
#
loop_
_entity_poly.entity_id
_entity_poly.type
_entity_poly.pdbx_seq_one_letter_code
_entity_poly.pdbx_strand_id
1 'polypeptide(L)'
;MATGNWYKLSVKQAGIHKIDLAFLSSLGINTSNLASNSIRLFGNGGHMLAESNAGPWLDDLQENAITVVDGGDGVVNGNDYLLFYSTGPDKWLKDSVNLRFRHQKNIYSDKSFYFLSVGGPGKRIADAPVISSPNMVVTNFSERFFHELDTVTLLYSGKEWYGEEFSSLPGRSLTRNFPVNIPDISNGASLIIQSNFVARSLGAGSSFDVKVNNSSVGIVTLPPIGTGQFDLFAREGTAIATTIVSQSNPIITYTYTPGSFNAQGWLNWFEIFTRRNLSISGGTQVLFRDWASVGNNRAEFVVSNASASTQVWDVTDPLNPLKMQGNLTGGQFRFINDCSRLREYAA
;
A
#
# COMPACT_ATOMS: atom_id res chain seq x y z
N MET A 1 -15.39 -21.65 14.29
CA MET A 1 -14.57 -21.18 15.44
C MET A 1 -14.98 -21.79 16.79
N ALA A 2 -15.73 -22.91 16.84
CA ALA A 2 -16.32 -23.42 18.10
C ALA A 2 -15.36 -24.22 19.01
N THR A 3 -14.14 -24.52 18.55
CA THR A 3 -13.14 -25.30 19.30
C THR A 3 -11.73 -24.76 19.06
N GLY A 4 -10.82 -24.97 20.02
CA GLY A 4 -9.42 -24.51 19.97
C GLY A 4 -9.17 -23.12 20.55
N ASN A 5 -7.90 -22.82 20.85
CA ASN A 5 -7.47 -21.50 21.31
C ASN A 5 -7.17 -20.60 20.10
N TRP A 6 -7.76 -19.41 20.09
CA TRP A 6 -7.63 -18.43 19.00
C TRP A 6 -7.00 -17.14 19.54
N TYR A 7 -5.94 -16.68 18.87
CA TYR A 7 -5.20 -15.49 19.27
C TYR A 7 -5.34 -14.41 18.19
N LYS A 8 -5.89 -13.25 18.56
CA LYS A 8 -6.14 -12.16 17.62
C LYS A 8 -4.87 -11.33 17.41
N LEU A 9 -4.50 -11.17 16.15
CA LEU A 9 -3.39 -10.36 15.66
C LEU A 9 -3.93 -9.15 14.91
N SER A 10 -3.21 -8.03 14.93
CA SER A 10 -3.55 -6.85 14.14
C SER A 10 -2.35 -6.32 13.37
N VAL A 11 -2.58 -5.92 12.12
CA VAL A 11 -1.58 -5.43 11.19
C VAL A 11 -2.00 -4.08 10.65
N LYS A 12 -1.08 -3.10 10.60
CA LYS A 12 -1.37 -1.74 10.11
C LYS A 12 -1.02 -1.52 8.64
N GLN A 13 -0.13 -2.32 8.07
CA GLN A 13 0.44 -2.07 6.75
C GLN A 13 0.48 -3.36 5.93
N ALA A 14 0.31 -3.21 4.61
CA ALA A 14 0.53 -4.29 3.66
C ALA A 14 1.98 -4.75 3.68
N GLY A 15 2.21 -6.04 3.48
CA GLY A 15 3.55 -6.61 3.36
C GLY A 15 3.72 -7.96 4.03
N ILE A 16 4.95 -8.44 4.04
CA ILE A 16 5.36 -9.64 4.77
C ILE A 16 5.56 -9.26 6.24
N HIS A 17 4.94 -10.02 7.13
CA HIS A 17 5.00 -9.85 8.59
C HIS A 17 5.67 -11.05 9.23
N LYS A 18 6.54 -10.78 10.21
CA LYS A 18 7.24 -11.80 10.99
C LYS A 18 6.54 -12.03 12.32
N ILE A 19 6.28 -13.29 12.64
CA ILE A 19 5.87 -13.75 13.97
C ILE A 19 6.99 -14.62 14.51
N ASP A 20 7.72 -14.11 15.50
CA ASP A 20 8.79 -14.87 16.17
C ASP A 20 8.31 -15.57 17.45
N LEU A 21 9.17 -16.43 18.00
CA LEU A 21 8.87 -17.20 19.21
C LEU A 21 8.55 -16.31 20.43
N ALA A 22 9.19 -15.15 20.53
CA ALA A 22 8.94 -14.18 21.60
C ALA A 22 7.53 -13.61 21.51
N PHE A 23 7.07 -13.26 20.30
CA PHE A 23 5.70 -12.83 20.08
C PHE A 23 4.69 -13.95 20.40
N LEU A 24 4.92 -15.18 19.94
CA LEU A 24 4.05 -16.32 20.28
C LEU A 24 3.93 -16.54 21.79
N SER A 25 5.06 -16.48 22.51
CA SER A 25 5.10 -16.63 23.97
C SER A 25 4.34 -15.50 24.66
N SER A 26 4.41 -14.26 24.14
CA SER A 26 3.67 -13.11 24.68
C SER A 26 2.14 -13.24 24.57
N LEU A 27 1.66 -14.06 23.62
CA LEU A 27 0.24 -14.39 23.48
C LEU A 27 -0.22 -15.49 24.45
N GLY A 28 0.69 -16.08 25.24
CA GLY A 28 0.41 -17.20 26.13
C GLY A 28 0.38 -18.57 25.42
N ILE A 29 0.89 -18.66 24.20
CA ILE A 29 1.02 -19.93 23.48
C ILE A 29 2.14 -20.75 24.13
N ASN A 30 1.87 -22.02 24.43
CA ASN A 30 2.93 -22.93 24.86
C ASN A 30 3.86 -23.22 23.68
N THR A 31 5.08 -22.67 23.76
CA THR A 31 6.14 -22.81 22.75
C THR A 31 7.04 -24.02 23.00
N SER A 32 6.83 -24.78 24.09
CA SER A 32 7.59 -26.01 24.35
C SER A 32 7.16 -27.11 23.38
N ASN A 33 8.09 -27.59 22.54
CA ASN A 33 7.84 -28.61 21.51
C ASN A 33 6.71 -28.20 20.54
N LEU A 34 6.62 -26.92 20.17
CA LEU A 34 5.61 -26.43 19.24
C LEU A 34 5.89 -26.97 17.83
N ALA A 35 5.10 -27.96 17.40
CA ALA A 35 5.27 -28.57 16.08
C ALA A 35 5.05 -27.55 14.96
N SER A 36 6.01 -27.42 14.05
CA SER A 36 5.99 -26.46 12.94
C SER A 36 4.78 -26.60 12.04
N ASN A 37 4.28 -27.83 11.82
CA ASN A 37 3.10 -28.09 10.99
C ASN A 37 1.76 -27.72 11.67
N SER A 38 1.76 -27.46 12.98
CA SER A 38 0.54 -27.26 13.77
C SER A 38 0.02 -25.82 13.76
N ILE A 39 0.83 -24.89 13.27
CA ILE A 39 0.51 -23.45 13.32
C ILE A 39 -0.32 -23.07 12.09
N ARG A 40 -1.45 -22.40 12.36
CA ARG A 40 -2.47 -22.01 11.38
C ARG A 40 -2.80 -20.54 11.55
N LEU A 41 -2.95 -19.82 10.44
CA LEU A 41 -3.30 -18.41 10.43
C LEU A 41 -4.57 -18.20 9.62
N PHE A 42 -5.51 -17.44 10.16
CA PHE A 42 -6.80 -17.18 9.55
C PHE A 42 -7.08 -15.69 9.43
N GLY A 43 -7.80 -15.30 8.39
CA GLY A 43 -8.12 -13.89 8.13
C GLY A 43 -8.63 -13.69 6.72
N ASN A 44 -9.50 -12.71 6.54
CA ASN A 44 -10.13 -12.40 5.25
C ASN A 44 -9.50 -11.17 4.59
N GLY A 45 -8.26 -10.84 4.98
CA GLY A 45 -7.64 -9.55 4.74
C GLY A 45 -8.15 -8.48 5.71
N GLY A 46 -7.96 -7.21 5.37
CA GLY A 46 -8.49 -6.09 6.16
C GLY A 46 -9.15 -5.00 5.33
N HIS A 47 -9.39 -5.25 4.05
CA HIS A 47 -10.04 -4.27 3.18
C HIS A 47 -11.47 -4.01 3.61
N MET A 48 -11.92 -2.78 3.35
CA MET A 48 -13.32 -2.38 3.54
C MET A 48 -14.26 -3.27 2.72
N LEU A 49 -15.36 -3.69 3.35
CA LEU A 49 -16.43 -4.43 2.68
C LEU A 49 -17.13 -3.56 1.64
N ALA A 50 -17.67 -4.21 0.60
CA ALA A 50 -18.47 -3.51 -0.39
C ALA A 50 -19.76 -2.97 0.26
N GLU A 51 -20.15 -1.75 -0.09
CA GLU A 51 -21.45 -1.19 0.33
C GLU A 51 -22.63 -1.87 -0.39
N SER A 52 -22.38 -2.51 -1.54
CA SER A 52 -23.40 -3.26 -2.27
C SER A 52 -23.72 -4.56 -1.54
N ASN A 53 -25.01 -4.78 -1.27
CA ASN A 53 -25.52 -6.04 -0.70
C ASN A 53 -25.31 -7.26 -1.61
N ALA A 54 -25.07 -7.05 -2.90
CA ALA A 54 -24.73 -8.10 -3.86
C ALA A 54 -23.21 -8.27 -4.07
N GLY A 55 -22.39 -7.55 -3.29
CA GLY A 55 -20.95 -7.63 -3.36
C GLY A 55 -20.41 -8.97 -2.83
N PRO A 56 -19.21 -9.40 -3.27
CA PRO A 56 -18.57 -10.58 -2.72
C PRO A 56 -18.24 -10.35 -1.25
N TRP A 57 -18.71 -11.25 -0.39
CA TRP A 57 -18.35 -11.30 1.02
C TRP A 57 -17.87 -12.72 1.36
N LEU A 58 -16.90 -12.80 2.26
CA LEU A 58 -16.44 -14.07 2.80
C LEU A 58 -17.17 -14.29 4.12
N ASP A 59 -18.02 -15.32 4.16
CA ASP A 59 -18.81 -15.69 5.33
C ASP A 59 -17.90 -16.12 6.50
N ASP A 60 -16.95 -17.02 6.20
CA ASP A 60 -16.02 -17.59 7.18
C ASP A 60 -14.58 -17.06 7.03
N LEU A 61 -13.82 -17.18 8.12
CA LEU A 61 -12.38 -16.93 8.10
C LEU A 61 -11.66 -17.94 7.20
N GLN A 62 -10.91 -17.45 6.22
CA GLN A 62 -10.08 -18.25 5.34
C GLN A 62 -8.70 -18.49 5.95
N GLU A 63 -8.17 -19.69 5.77
CA GLU A 63 -6.80 -20.00 6.18
C GLU A 63 -5.79 -19.36 5.20
N ASN A 64 -4.86 -18.59 5.76
CA ASN A 64 -3.80 -17.89 5.04
C ASN A 64 -2.57 -18.79 4.98
N ALA A 65 -1.94 -18.89 3.82
CA ALA A 65 -0.70 -19.64 3.70
C ALA A 65 0.44 -18.90 4.41
N ILE A 66 1.21 -19.63 5.21
CA ILE A 66 2.38 -19.10 5.94
C ILE A 66 3.65 -19.85 5.56
N THR A 67 4.80 -19.22 5.74
CA THR A 67 6.10 -19.89 5.74
C THR A 67 6.54 -20.07 7.18
N VAL A 68 7.00 -21.25 7.54
CA VAL A 68 7.64 -21.52 8.84
C VAL A 68 9.12 -21.73 8.56
N VAL A 69 9.97 -20.97 9.25
CA VAL A 69 11.42 -21.08 9.17
C VAL A 69 11.89 -21.69 10.49
N ASP A 70 12.10 -23.00 10.48
CA ASP A 70 12.39 -23.83 11.66
C ASP A 70 13.72 -24.61 11.55
N GLY A 71 14.58 -24.26 10.59
CA GLY A 71 15.81 -25.00 10.33
C GLY A 71 15.64 -26.44 9.85
N GLY A 72 14.40 -26.92 9.65
CA GLY A 72 14.08 -28.26 9.16
C GLY A 72 13.94 -29.35 10.24
N ASP A 73 13.93 -29.00 11.53
CA ASP A 73 13.74 -29.96 12.62
C ASP A 73 12.26 -30.26 12.94
N GLY A 74 11.34 -29.50 12.35
CA GLY A 74 9.90 -29.65 12.52
C GLY A 74 9.35 -29.08 13.84
N VAL A 75 10.15 -28.33 14.59
CA VAL A 75 9.79 -27.74 15.88
C VAL A 75 10.17 -26.26 15.93
N VAL A 76 9.20 -25.37 16.14
CA VAL A 76 9.47 -23.94 16.28
C VAL A 76 10.11 -23.64 17.63
N ASN A 77 11.40 -23.32 17.63
CA ASN A 77 12.19 -23.04 18.82
C ASN A 77 13.27 -21.97 18.56
N GLY A 78 13.99 -21.54 19.61
CA GLY A 78 15.14 -20.63 19.46
C GLY A 78 14.87 -19.37 18.63
N ASN A 79 15.52 -19.27 17.47
CA ASN A 79 15.44 -18.14 16.54
C ASN A 79 14.44 -18.34 15.39
N ASP A 80 13.60 -19.38 15.47
CA ASP A 80 12.63 -19.70 14.45
C ASP A 80 11.50 -18.67 14.40
N TYR A 81 10.88 -18.57 13.23
CA TYR A 81 9.81 -17.61 13.00
C TYR A 81 8.89 -18.05 11.87
N LEU A 82 7.72 -17.41 11.85
CA LEU A 82 6.74 -17.53 10.78
C LEU A 82 6.70 -16.25 9.99
N LEU A 83 6.46 -16.38 8.69
CA LEU A 83 6.18 -15.27 7.80
C LEU A 83 4.80 -15.46 7.16
N PHE A 84 4.04 -14.38 7.05
CA PHE A 84 2.79 -14.35 6.31
C PHE A 84 2.63 -13.02 5.58
N TYR A 85 1.84 -13.01 4.50
CA TYR A 85 1.52 -11.78 3.78
C TYR A 85 0.21 -11.19 4.29
N SER A 86 0.21 -9.88 4.53
CA SER A 86 -1.00 -9.11 4.78
C SER A 86 -1.22 -8.07 3.70
N THR A 87 -2.47 -7.86 3.31
CA THR A 87 -2.84 -6.79 2.36
C THR A 87 -2.93 -5.42 3.01
N GLY A 88 -2.86 -5.33 4.36
CA GLY A 88 -3.20 -4.09 5.08
C GLY A 88 -4.70 -3.76 5.05
N PRO A 89 -5.12 -2.68 5.74
CA PRO A 89 -6.51 -2.28 5.82
C PRO A 89 -6.96 -1.55 4.55
N ASP A 90 -6.07 -0.78 3.93
CA ASP A 90 -6.34 0.02 2.75
C ASP A 90 -6.13 -0.78 1.47
N LYS A 91 -6.84 -0.39 0.41
CA LYS A 91 -6.86 -1.12 -0.86
C LYS A 91 -6.42 -0.24 -2.01
N TRP A 92 -5.66 -0.81 -2.94
CA TRP A 92 -5.44 -0.21 -4.25
C TRP A 92 -6.39 -0.82 -5.28
N LEU A 93 -7.34 -0.03 -5.76
CA LEU A 93 -8.21 -0.37 -6.87
C LEU A 93 -7.42 -0.25 -8.18
N LYS A 94 -7.53 -1.29 -9.01
CA LYS A 94 -6.83 -1.37 -10.30
C LYS A 94 -7.75 -0.84 -11.39
N ASP A 95 -7.28 0.15 -12.15
CA ASP A 95 -7.89 0.58 -13.41
C ASP A 95 -7.08 -0.03 -14.55
N SER A 96 -7.48 -1.21 -14.98
CA SER A 96 -6.80 -1.95 -16.05
C SER A 96 -6.95 -1.28 -17.41
N VAL A 97 -7.95 -0.42 -17.61
CA VAL A 97 -8.17 0.27 -18.90
C VAL A 97 -7.16 1.39 -19.06
N ASN A 98 -6.97 2.20 -18.01
CA ASN A 98 -6.04 3.33 -18.04
C ASN A 98 -4.65 2.98 -17.51
N LEU A 99 -4.42 1.72 -17.09
CA LEU A 99 -3.19 1.25 -16.46
C LEU A 99 -2.81 2.09 -15.23
N ARG A 100 -3.82 2.38 -14.40
CA ARG A 100 -3.70 3.23 -13.19
C ARG A 100 -4.13 2.48 -11.94
N PHE A 101 -3.85 3.11 -10.81
CA PHE A 101 -4.37 2.70 -9.51
C PHE A 101 -5.13 3.85 -8.88
N ARG A 102 -6.03 3.52 -7.96
CA ARG A 102 -6.70 4.47 -7.08
C ARG A 102 -6.72 3.87 -5.67
N HIS A 103 -6.24 4.58 -4.67
CA HIS A 103 -6.36 4.15 -3.28
C HIS A 103 -7.83 4.16 -2.86
N GLN A 104 -8.14 3.29 -1.92
CA GLN A 104 -9.39 3.23 -1.19
C GLN A 104 -9.00 2.98 0.26
N LYS A 105 -9.06 4.04 1.06
CA LYS A 105 -8.82 3.97 2.49
C LYS A 105 -9.98 3.29 3.20
N ASN A 106 -9.66 2.53 4.25
CA ASN A 106 -10.68 1.88 5.07
C ASN A 106 -11.22 2.85 6.11
N ILE A 107 -12.43 3.36 5.89
CA ILE A 107 -13.09 4.33 6.80
C ILE A 107 -13.57 3.72 8.13
N TYR A 108 -13.48 2.40 8.30
CA TYR A 108 -13.97 1.70 9.49
C TYR A 108 -12.85 1.13 10.37
N SER A 109 -11.61 1.04 9.88
CA SER A 109 -10.48 0.47 10.63
C SER A 109 -9.13 0.88 10.07
N ASP A 110 -8.19 1.22 10.96
CA ASP A 110 -6.76 1.45 10.66
C ASP A 110 -5.92 0.16 10.69
N LYS A 111 -6.57 -1.00 10.86
CA LYS A 111 -5.94 -2.32 11.06
C LYS A 111 -6.67 -3.44 10.33
N SER A 112 -5.89 -4.39 9.83
CA SER A 112 -6.35 -5.73 9.44
C SER A 112 -6.21 -6.69 10.60
N PHE A 113 -7.15 -7.62 10.73
CA PHE A 113 -7.14 -8.60 11.82
C PHE A 113 -6.94 -10.01 11.30
N TYR A 114 -6.08 -10.76 11.98
CA TYR A 114 -5.81 -12.16 11.72
C TYR A 114 -5.96 -12.94 13.01
N PHE A 115 -6.16 -14.25 12.91
CA PHE A 115 -6.37 -15.12 14.04
C PHE A 115 -5.44 -16.32 13.92
N LEU A 116 -4.56 -16.45 14.90
CA LEU A 116 -3.65 -17.57 15.02
C LEU A 116 -4.33 -18.71 15.78
N SER A 117 -4.16 -19.93 15.31
CA SER A 117 -4.60 -21.15 15.99
C SER A 117 -3.47 -22.18 15.95
N VAL A 118 -3.37 -22.98 17.01
CA VAL A 118 -2.41 -24.08 17.11
C VAL A 118 -3.19 -25.40 17.17
N GLY A 119 -2.92 -26.29 16.23
CA GLY A 119 -3.54 -27.61 16.12
C GLY A 119 -3.99 -27.93 14.69
N GLY A 120 -3.78 -29.18 14.27
CA GLY A 120 -4.04 -29.63 12.90
C GLY A 120 -3.01 -29.10 11.89
N PRO A 121 -2.96 -29.66 10.66
CA PRO A 121 -2.00 -29.23 9.64
C PRO A 121 -2.34 -27.83 9.14
N GLY A 122 -1.37 -26.91 9.24
CA GLY A 122 -1.53 -25.56 8.73
C GLY A 122 -1.16 -25.39 7.28
N LYS A 123 -1.86 -24.46 6.61
CA LYS A 123 -1.60 -24.10 5.22
C LYS A 123 -0.21 -23.48 5.06
N ARG A 124 0.53 -23.90 4.03
CA ARG A 124 1.88 -23.42 3.73
C ARG A 124 1.94 -22.74 2.36
N ILE A 125 2.85 -21.77 2.23
CA ILE A 125 3.15 -21.17 0.93
C ILE A 125 3.78 -22.24 0.04
N ALA A 126 3.21 -22.44 -1.15
CA ALA A 126 3.71 -23.40 -2.12
C ALA A 126 4.72 -22.73 -3.06
N ASP A 127 5.60 -23.52 -3.66
CA ASP A 127 6.46 -23.04 -4.73
C ASP A 127 5.66 -22.74 -6.00
N ALA A 128 5.97 -21.62 -6.65
CA ALA A 128 5.41 -21.29 -7.96
C ALA A 128 5.96 -22.27 -9.03
N PRO A 129 5.17 -22.56 -10.08
CA PRO A 129 5.67 -23.34 -11.22
C PRO A 129 6.92 -22.71 -11.84
N VAL A 130 7.88 -23.54 -12.24
CA VAL A 130 9.07 -23.07 -12.96
C VAL A 130 8.67 -22.68 -14.39
N ILE A 131 8.95 -21.44 -14.75
CA ILE A 131 8.72 -20.90 -16.10
C ILE A 131 10.09 -20.59 -16.72
N SER A 132 10.23 -20.89 -18.00
CA SER A 132 11.45 -20.64 -18.79
C SER A 132 11.17 -19.73 -19.99
N SER A 133 12.22 -19.36 -20.71
CA SER A 133 12.15 -18.59 -21.96
C SER A 133 11.44 -17.24 -21.81
N PRO A 134 12.01 -16.30 -21.02
CA PRO A 134 11.48 -14.95 -20.91
C PRO A 134 11.65 -14.20 -22.23
N ASN A 135 10.72 -13.31 -22.54
CA ASN A 135 10.78 -12.42 -23.70
C ASN A 135 10.90 -10.93 -23.30
N MET A 136 11.00 -10.66 -22.01
CA MET A 136 11.16 -9.33 -21.44
C MET A 136 12.02 -9.42 -20.17
N VAL A 137 12.81 -8.38 -19.91
CA VAL A 137 13.53 -8.21 -18.65
C VAL A 137 12.98 -6.99 -17.91
N VAL A 138 12.66 -7.17 -16.64
CA VAL A 138 12.08 -6.13 -15.78
C VAL A 138 13.09 -5.81 -14.67
N THR A 139 13.64 -4.60 -14.72
CA THR A 139 14.60 -4.05 -13.74
C THR A 139 14.05 -2.85 -12.97
N ASN A 140 12.84 -2.40 -13.30
CA ASN A 140 12.11 -1.33 -12.64
C ASN A 140 10.61 -1.64 -12.65
N PHE A 141 9.83 -1.02 -11.76
CA PHE A 141 8.42 -1.35 -11.55
C PHE A 141 7.58 -0.09 -11.30
N SER A 142 6.25 -0.26 -11.38
CA SER A 142 5.29 0.81 -11.12
C SER A 142 5.12 0.98 -9.62
N GLU A 143 5.61 2.09 -9.10
CA GLU A 143 5.37 2.48 -7.71
C GLU A 143 4.06 3.25 -7.56
N ARG A 144 3.42 3.07 -6.42
CA ARG A 144 2.25 3.83 -5.99
C ARG A 144 2.38 4.19 -4.51
N PHE A 145 2.13 5.45 -4.19
CA PHE A 145 2.12 5.99 -2.84
C PHE A 145 0.86 6.82 -2.65
N PHE A 146 0.30 6.84 -1.44
CA PHE A 146 -0.76 7.80 -1.10
C PHE A 146 -0.54 8.36 0.32
N HIS A 147 -1.07 9.55 0.54
CA HIS A 147 -1.21 10.20 1.84
C HIS A 147 -2.64 10.69 1.98
N GLU A 148 -3.29 10.30 3.06
CA GLU A 148 -4.65 10.69 3.41
C GLU A 148 -4.79 10.63 4.94
N LEU A 149 -5.28 11.69 5.55
CA LEU A 149 -5.54 11.74 6.99
C LEU A 149 -7.03 11.96 7.27
N ASP A 150 -7.53 11.34 8.34
CA ASP A 150 -8.94 11.48 8.74
C ASP A 150 -9.04 12.37 9.98
N THR A 151 -8.72 13.65 9.82
CA THR A 151 -8.62 14.57 10.98
C THR A 151 -9.81 15.52 11.13
N VAL A 152 -10.46 15.88 10.03
CA VAL A 152 -11.54 16.87 10.01
C VAL A 152 -12.71 16.33 9.21
N THR A 153 -13.92 16.41 9.78
CA THR A 153 -15.18 16.28 9.03
C THR A 153 -15.81 17.65 8.88
N LEU A 154 -16.20 18.01 7.67
CA LEU A 154 -16.95 19.25 7.45
C LEU A 154 -18.38 19.06 7.94
N LEU A 155 -18.92 20.07 8.64
CA LEU A 155 -20.26 20.04 9.22
C LEU A 155 -20.52 18.87 10.21
N TYR A 156 -19.49 18.14 10.63
CA TYR A 156 -19.61 16.93 11.45
C TYR A 156 -20.61 15.90 10.86
N SER A 157 -20.66 15.80 9.53
CA SER A 157 -21.63 14.98 8.82
C SER A 157 -21.01 14.34 7.58
N GLY A 158 -21.59 13.21 7.15
CA GLY A 158 -21.10 12.42 6.02
C GLY A 158 -19.99 11.44 6.40
N LYS A 159 -19.44 10.78 5.38
CA LYS A 159 -18.35 9.80 5.50
C LYS A 159 -16.99 10.37 5.07
N GLU A 160 -16.98 11.59 4.54
CA GLU A 160 -15.77 12.21 4.00
C GLU A 160 -14.98 12.85 5.14
N TRP A 161 -13.71 12.49 5.21
CA TRP A 161 -12.76 13.08 6.13
C TRP A 161 -11.67 13.79 5.35
N TYR A 162 -11.08 14.79 5.98
CA TYR A 162 -10.01 15.59 5.40
C TYR A 162 -8.82 15.67 6.35
N GLY A 163 -7.66 15.92 5.77
CA GLY A 163 -6.42 16.13 6.47
C GLY A 163 -6.16 17.59 6.76
N GLU A 164 -4.99 18.05 6.33
CA GLU A 164 -4.40 19.29 6.77
C GLU A 164 -5.16 20.52 6.27
N GLU A 165 -5.43 21.45 7.19
CA GLU A 165 -6.02 22.76 6.87
C GLU A 165 -4.98 23.78 6.39
N PHE A 166 -5.36 24.61 5.43
CA PHE A 166 -4.61 25.73 4.88
C PHE A 166 -5.42 27.02 5.06
N SER A 167 -4.89 27.98 5.79
CA SER A 167 -5.58 29.26 6.06
C SER A 167 -4.61 30.35 6.50
N SER A 168 -5.00 31.61 6.31
CA SER A 168 -4.35 32.81 6.84
C SER A 168 -4.77 33.17 8.27
N LEU A 169 -5.64 32.37 8.90
CA LEU A 169 -6.04 32.58 10.30
C LEU A 169 -4.86 32.38 11.27
N PRO A 170 -4.85 33.05 12.44
CA PRO A 170 -3.77 32.95 13.41
C PRO A 170 -3.44 31.49 13.78
N GLY A 171 -2.16 31.13 13.71
CA GLY A 171 -1.68 29.78 14.03
C GLY A 171 -1.87 28.74 12.92
N ARG A 172 -2.37 29.13 11.74
CA ARG A 172 -2.49 28.27 10.56
C ARG A 172 -1.41 28.59 9.53
N SER A 173 -1.18 27.68 8.58
CA SER A 173 -0.19 27.84 7.51
C SER A 173 -0.87 27.79 6.15
N LEU A 174 -0.42 28.63 5.21
CA LEU A 174 -0.81 28.56 3.79
C LEU A 174 0.03 27.58 2.98
N THR A 175 1.17 27.13 3.52
CA THR A 175 2.09 26.21 2.84
C THR A 175 2.39 25.01 3.72
N ARG A 176 2.36 23.81 3.13
CA ARG A 176 2.71 22.56 3.81
C ARG A 176 3.61 21.70 2.94
N ASN A 177 4.61 21.08 3.57
CA ASN A 177 5.59 20.20 2.95
C ASN A 177 5.37 18.76 3.42
N PHE A 178 5.41 17.84 2.47
CA PHE A 178 5.21 16.41 2.66
C PHE A 178 6.45 15.69 2.11
N PRO A 179 7.44 15.38 2.96
CA PRO A 179 8.54 14.53 2.55
C PRO A 179 8.00 13.11 2.32
N VAL A 180 8.16 12.59 1.10
CA VAL A 180 7.67 11.27 0.73
C VAL A 180 8.83 10.29 0.65
N ASN A 181 8.70 9.13 1.30
CA ASN A 181 9.71 8.06 1.23
C ASN A 181 9.44 7.14 0.03
N ILE A 182 10.04 7.46 -1.11
CA ILE A 182 10.05 6.63 -2.31
C ILE A 182 11.53 6.52 -2.73
N PRO A 183 12.26 5.50 -2.23
CA PRO A 183 13.66 5.31 -2.57
C PRO A 183 13.81 4.74 -3.99
N ASP A 184 15.02 4.75 -4.53
CA ASP A 184 15.36 4.11 -5.81
C ASP A 184 14.49 4.53 -7.01
N ILE A 185 13.96 5.76 -7.03
CA ILE A 185 13.26 6.29 -8.22
C ILE A 185 14.21 6.22 -9.42
N SER A 186 13.73 5.67 -10.54
CA SER A 186 14.53 5.58 -11.77
C SER A 186 14.89 6.98 -12.27
N ASN A 187 16.14 7.19 -12.65
CA ASN A 187 16.59 8.52 -13.10
C ASN A 187 15.80 8.98 -14.34
N GLY A 188 15.23 10.18 -14.28
CA GLY A 188 14.40 10.70 -15.36
C GLY A 188 13.01 10.06 -15.44
N ALA A 189 12.56 9.37 -14.38
CA ALA A 189 11.22 8.81 -14.34
C ALA A 189 10.15 9.91 -14.36
N SER A 190 9.06 9.61 -15.07
CA SER A 190 7.82 10.36 -14.92
C SER A 190 7.24 10.17 -13.52
N LEU A 191 6.86 11.26 -12.88
CA LEU A 191 6.12 11.29 -11.62
C LEU A 191 4.78 11.96 -11.90
N ILE A 192 3.71 11.20 -11.74
CA ILE A 192 2.34 11.69 -11.76
C ILE A 192 1.93 11.92 -10.31
N ILE A 193 1.47 13.13 -10.01
CA ILE A 193 0.85 13.45 -8.74
C ILE A 193 -0.62 13.82 -8.97
N GLN A 194 -1.50 13.15 -8.25
CA GLN A 194 -2.93 13.45 -8.22
C GLN A 194 -3.29 13.87 -6.80
N SER A 195 -4.02 14.97 -6.65
CA SER A 195 -4.32 15.53 -5.33
C SER A 195 -5.74 16.05 -5.29
N ASN A 196 -6.45 15.75 -4.21
CA ASN A 196 -7.80 16.20 -3.98
C ASN A 196 -7.84 17.19 -2.82
N PHE A 197 -8.60 18.26 -3.01
CA PHE A 197 -8.76 19.34 -2.05
C PHE A 197 -10.22 19.70 -1.92
N VAL A 198 -10.53 20.30 -0.78
CA VAL A 198 -11.78 21.03 -0.57
C VAL A 198 -11.45 22.43 -0.07
N ALA A 199 -12.13 23.45 -0.57
CA ALA A 199 -11.93 24.83 -0.10
C ALA A 199 -13.24 25.60 0.05
N ARG A 200 -13.27 26.40 1.10
CA ARG A 200 -14.33 27.36 1.43
C ARG A 200 -13.77 28.76 1.25
N SER A 201 -14.21 29.46 0.20
CA SER A 201 -13.87 30.87 -0.04
C SER A 201 -15.12 31.63 -0.48
N LEU A 202 -15.45 32.71 0.22
CA LEU A 202 -16.66 33.50 -0.02
C LEU A 202 -16.38 34.63 -1.01
N GLY A 203 -17.22 34.76 -2.04
CA GLY A 203 -17.20 35.90 -2.98
C GLY A 203 -16.03 35.94 -3.99
N ALA A 204 -14.93 35.23 -3.74
CA ALA A 204 -13.80 35.11 -4.66
C ALA A 204 -13.19 33.71 -4.63
N GLY A 205 -12.76 33.22 -5.80
CA GLY A 205 -12.15 31.90 -5.96
C GLY A 205 -10.79 31.79 -5.28
N SER A 206 -10.39 30.57 -4.94
CA SER A 206 -9.10 30.27 -4.31
C SER A 206 -8.32 29.24 -5.12
N SER A 207 -7.05 29.00 -4.82
CA SER A 207 -6.28 27.99 -5.55
C SER A 207 -5.26 27.26 -4.68
N PHE A 208 -4.86 26.07 -5.13
CA PHE A 208 -3.70 25.35 -4.62
C PHE A 208 -2.66 25.21 -5.71
N ASP A 209 -1.44 25.65 -5.41
CA ASP A 209 -0.24 25.34 -6.20
C ASP A 209 0.39 24.06 -5.68
N VAL A 210 0.61 23.10 -6.59
CA VAL A 210 1.24 21.80 -6.34
C VAL A 210 2.68 21.88 -6.81
N LYS A 211 3.63 21.65 -5.89
CA LYS A 211 5.05 21.63 -6.21
C LYS A 211 5.67 20.27 -5.90
N VAL A 212 6.62 19.88 -6.73
CA VAL A 212 7.51 18.74 -6.52
C VAL A 212 8.93 19.30 -6.44
N ASN A 213 9.63 19.08 -5.32
CA ASN A 213 10.98 19.60 -5.09
C ASN A 213 11.08 21.12 -5.35
N ASN A 214 10.13 21.88 -4.78
CA ASN A 214 10.02 23.34 -4.90
C ASN A 214 9.67 23.90 -6.30
N SER A 215 9.53 23.06 -7.32
CA SER A 215 9.07 23.44 -8.65
C SER A 215 7.56 23.28 -8.78
N SER A 216 6.84 24.33 -9.18
CA SER A 216 5.40 24.24 -9.49
C SER A 216 5.17 23.32 -10.68
N VAL A 217 4.29 22.33 -10.50
CA VAL A 217 3.94 21.33 -11.52
C VAL A 217 2.47 21.39 -11.92
N GLY A 218 1.64 22.07 -11.13
CA GLY A 218 0.22 22.24 -11.43
C GLY A 218 -0.45 23.18 -10.45
N ILE A 219 -1.54 23.80 -10.90
CA ILE A 219 -2.38 24.66 -10.07
C ILE A 219 -3.83 24.19 -10.25
N VAL A 220 -4.56 24.06 -9.13
CA VAL A 220 -6.02 23.86 -9.15
C VAL A 220 -6.71 25.10 -8.59
N THR A 221 -7.66 25.64 -9.35
CA THR A 221 -8.49 26.77 -8.93
C THR A 221 -9.87 26.27 -8.54
N LEU A 222 -10.33 26.69 -7.37
CA LEU A 222 -11.65 26.38 -6.84
C LEU A 222 -12.54 27.63 -6.90
N PRO A 223 -13.72 27.55 -7.56
CA PRO A 223 -14.69 28.65 -7.58
C PRO A 223 -15.11 29.08 -6.17
N PRO A 224 -15.57 30.33 -6.00
CA PRO A 224 -16.17 30.74 -4.73
C PRO A 224 -17.46 29.97 -4.42
N ILE A 225 -17.83 29.97 -3.15
CA ILE A 225 -19.18 29.65 -2.70
C ILE A 225 -19.94 30.93 -2.37
N GLY A 226 -21.28 30.84 -2.38
CA GLY A 226 -22.14 31.92 -1.91
C GLY A 226 -22.36 31.89 -0.40
N THR A 227 -23.19 32.82 0.07
CA THR A 227 -23.54 33.00 1.50
C THR A 227 -24.99 32.61 1.81
N GLY A 228 -25.72 32.05 0.84
CA GLY A 228 -27.08 31.59 1.00
C GLY A 228 -27.18 30.37 1.92
N GLN A 229 -28.33 30.18 2.55
CA GLN A 229 -28.58 29.09 3.50
C GLN A 229 -28.40 27.69 2.90
N PHE A 230 -28.65 27.56 1.59
CA PHE A 230 -28.56 26.28 0.85
C PHE A 230 -27.34 26.21 -0.07
N ASP A 231 -26.44 27.19 0.00
CA ASP A 231 -25.20 27.14 -0.77
C ASP A 231 -24.29 26.05 -0.21
N LEU A 232 -23.45 25.50 -1.09
CA LEU A 232 -22.47 24.50 -0.68
C LEU A 232 -21.56 25.06 0.41
N PHE A 233 -21.23 24.22 1.40
CA PHE A 233 -20.31 24.62 2.46
C PHE A 233 -18.88 24.85 1.94
N ALA A 234 -18.45 24.08 0.94
CA ALA A 234 -17.14 24.18 0.31
C ALA A 234 -17.19 23.60 -1.11
N ARG A 235 -16.16 23.85 -1.92
CA ARG A 235 -15.99 23.28 -3.26
C ARG A 235 -14.85 22.28 -3.23
N GLU A 236 -15.04 21.15 -3.89
CA GLU A 236 -13.99 20.18 -4.16
C GLU A 236 -13.20 20.56 -5.42
N GLY A 237 -11.93 20.22 -5.47
CA GLY A 237 -11.07 20.37 -6.63
C GLY A 237 -10.00 19.29 -6.68
N THR A 238 -9.74 18.77 -7.88
CA THR A 238 -8.67 17.78 -8.11
C THR A 238 -7.60 18.38 -9.02
N ALA A 239 -6.34 18.28 -8.61
CA ALA A 239 -5.18 18.56 -9.45
C ALA A 239 -4.57 17.25 -9.95
N ILE A 240 -4.21 17.19 -11.23
CA ILE A 240 -3.36 16.13 -11.79
C ILE A 240 -2.20 16.83 -12.48
N ALA A 241 -0.98 16.50 -12.06
CA ALA A 241 0.23 17.03 -12.64
C ALA A 241 1.22 15.92 -12.94
N THR A 242 2.02 16.12 -13.98
CA THR A 242 3.09 15.22 -14.36
C THR A 242 4.38 16.01 -14.43
N THR A 243 5.45 15.47 -13.86
CA THR A 243 6.79 16.03 -13.94
C THR A 243 7.81 14.92 -14.13
N ILE A 244 9.06 15.30 -14.40
CA ILE A 244 10.20 14.37 -14.41
C ILE A 244 11.00 14.57 -13.13
N VAL A 245 11.34 13.46 -12.48
CA VAL A 245 12.20 13.47 -11.29
C VAL A 245 13.50 12.74 -11.56
N SER A 246 14.60 13.30 -11.05
CA SER A 246 15.95 12.73 -11.12
C SER A 246 16.48 12.29 -9.75
N GLN A 247 15.70 12.50 -8.69
CA GLN A 247 16.07 12.16 -7.32
C GLN A 247 14.98 11.33 -6.64
N SER A 248 15.41 10.46 -5.73
CA SER A 248 14.52 9.72 -4.84
C SER A 248 13.97 10.62 -3.73
N ASN A 249 12.92 10.15 -3.04
CA ASN A 249 12.31 10.82 -1.90
C ASN A 249 11.88 12.28 -2.17
N PRO A 250 10.98 12.51 -3.15
CA PRO A 250 10.54 13.86 -3.48
C PRO A 250 9.83 14.51 -2.29
N ILE A 251 9.97 15.84 -2.19
CA ILE A 251 9.15 16.65 -1.28
C ILE A 251 7.99 17.22 -2.09
N ILE A 252 6.78 16.88 -1.68
CA ILE A 252 5.56 17.47 -2.21
C ILE A 252 5.21 18.69 -1.38
N THR A 253 4.88 19.79 -2.04
CA THR A 253 4.49 21.03 -1.35
C THR A 253 3.18 21.53 -1.92
N TYR A 254 2.23 21.85 -1.04
CA TYR A 254 1.01 22.56 -1.41
C TYR A 254 1.06 23.98 -0.86
N THR A 255 0.76 24.96 -1.71
CA THR A 255 0.60 26.37 -1.31
C THR A 255 -0.80 26.83 -1.67
N TYR A 256 -1.59 27.16 -0.65
CA TYR A 256 -2.95 27.68 -0.80
C TYR A 256 -2.92 29.19 -0.99
N THR A 257 -3.58 29.67 -2.04
CA THR A 257 -3.85 31.10 -2.26
C THR A 257 -5.32 31.37 -1.93
N PRO A 258 -5.62 32.00 -0.77
CA PRO A 258 -6.99 32.27 -0.36
C PRO A 258 -7.63 33.33 -1.26
N GLY A 259 -8.91 33.15 -1.60
CA GLY A 259 -9.69 34.14 -2.36
C GLY A 259 -10.26 35.25 -1.49
N SER A 260 -10.40 35.01 -0.19
CA SER A 260 -10.98 35.93 0.79
C SER A 260 -10.28 35.79 2.14
N PHE A 261 -10.42 36.79 3.03
CA PHE A 261 -9.68 36.85 4.30
C PHE A 261 -9.88 35.64 5.22
N ASN A 262 -11.09 35.06 5.21
CA ASN A 262 -11.46 33.89 6.01
C ASN A 262 -11.51 32.60 5.18
N ALA A 263 -10.87 32.58 4.01
CA ALA A 263 -10.86 31.37 3.20
C ALA A 263 -10.06 30.26 3.88
N GLN A 264 -10.56 29.04 3.75
CA GLN A 264 -9.97 27.84 4.29
C GLN A 264 -9.91 26.79 3.19
N GLY A 265 -8.79 26.08 3.11
CA GLY A 265 -8.63 24.91 2.26
C GLY A 265 -8.23 23.71 3.09
N TRP A 266 -8.55 22.50 2.64
CA TRP A 266 -8.14 21.25 3.24
C TRP A 266 -7.64 20.30 2.17
N LEU A 267 -6.52 19.62 2.45
CA LEU A 267 -6.08 18.48 1.66
C LEU A 267 -6.94 17.28 2.05
N ASN A 268 -7.54 16.62 1.07
CA ASN A 268 -8.19 15.33 1.28
C ASN A 268 -7.12 14.24 1.25
N TRP A 269 -6.54 14.04 0.08
CA TRP A 269 -5.47 13.06 -0.16
C TRP A 269 -4.60 13.47 -1.33
N PHE A 270 -3.43 12.85 -1.43
CA PHE A 270 -2.67 12.82 -2.67
C PHE A 270 -2.10 11.43 -2.96
N GLU A 271 -1.96 11.13 -4.24
CA GLU A 271 -1.35 9.93 -4.77
C GLU A 271 -0.15 10.29 -5.63
N ILE A 272 0.87 9.43 -5.58
CA ILE A 272 2.05 9.52 -6.44
C ILE A 272 2.20 8.21 -7.20
N PHE A 273 2.42 8.32 -8.50
CA PHE A 273 2.74 7.19 -9.38
C PHE A 273 4.06 7.49 -10.10
N THR A 274 5.02 6.58 -10.02
CA THR A 274 6.33 6.73 -10.67
C THR A 274 6.98 5.39 -10.96
N ARG A 275 8.20 5.40 -11.52
CA ARG A 275 9.03 4.22 -11.75
C ARG A 275 10.14 4.15 -10.71
N ARG A 276 10.28 3.00 -10.08
CA ARG A 276 11.40 2.67 -9.19
C ARG A 276 12.22 1.55 -9.76
N ASN A 277 13.52 1.59 -9.55
CA ASN A 277 14.40 0.45 -9.79
C ASN A 277 13.99 -0.70 -8.85
N LEU A 278 13.97 -1.92 -9.38
CA LEU A 278 13.60 -3.11 -8.63
C LEU A 278 14.76 -3.54 -7.74
N SER A 279 14.74 -3.07 -6.49
CA SER A 279 15.78 -3.33 -5.51
C SER A 279 15.27 -3.38 -4.08
N ILE A 280 15.96 -4.15 -3.24
CA ILE A 280 15.73 -4.25 -1.79
C ILE A 280 16.59 -3.23 -0.99
N SER A 281 17.33 -2.34 -1.66
CA SER A 281 18.18 -1.32 -1.00
C SER A 281 17.45 -0.43 0.03
N GLY A 282 16.16 -0.18 -0.16
CA GLY A 282 15.36 0.70 0.69
C GLY A 282 14.80 0.08 1.98
N GLY A 283 15.04 -1.20 2.29
CA GLY A 283 14.51 -1.81 3.52
C GLY A 283 14.60 -3.33 3.58
N THR A 284 13.79 -3.94 4.45
CA THR A 284 13.73 -5.40 4.62
C THR A 284 12.77 -6.10 3.66
N GLN A 285 11.96 -5.33 2.93
CA GLN A 285 11.06 -5.84 1.90
C GLN A 285 10.75 -4.76 0.84
N VAL A 286 10.36 -5.19 -0.35
CA VAL A 286 9.82 -4.34 -1.42
C VAL A 286 8.57 -4.98 -2.00
N LEU A 287 7.47 -4.22 -1.99
CA LEU A 287 6.25 -4.59 -2.70
C LEU A 287 6.35 -4.03 -4.11
N PHE A 288 6.21 -4.86 -5.15
CA PHE A 288 6.29 -4.39 -6.53
C PHE A 288 5.24 -5.01 -7.45
N ARG A 289 4.95 -4.28 -8.52
CA ARG A 289 4.04 -4.62 -9.62
C ARG A 289 4.41 -3.77 -10.82
N ASP A 290 4.12 -4.25 -12.02
CA ASP A 290 4.46 -3.49 -13.21
C ASP A 290 3.37 -3.57 -14.29
N TRP A 291 2.76 -2.44 -14.63
CA TRP A 291 1.85 -2.37 -15.78
C TRP A 291 2.59 -2.51 -17.12
N ALA A 292 3.86 -2.10 -17.19
CA ALA A 292 4.66 -2.19 -18.41
C ALA A 292 5.04 -3.65 -18.74
N SER A 293 5.00 -4.57 -17.77
CA SER A 293 5.19 -5.99 -18.03
C SER A 293 3.92 -6.69 -18.53
N VAL A 294 2.74 -6.10 -18.29
CA VAL A 294 1.44 -6.73 -18.60
C VAL A 294 1.22 -6.85 -20.10
N GLY A 295 0.86 -8.05 -20.53
CA GLY A 295 0.60 -8.41 -21.92
C GLY A 295 0.86 -9.90 -22.12
N ASN A 296 0.96 -10.35 -23.38
CA ASN A 296 1.32 -11.75 -23.68
C ASN A 296 2.83 -11.99 -23.49
N ASN A 297 3.35 -11.66 -22.30
CA ASN A 297 4.77 -11.66 -21.96
C ASN A 297 5.08 -12.68 -20.86
N ARG A 298 6.30 -13.21 -20.92
CA ARG A 298 6.98 -13.88 -19.81
C ARG A 298 8.16 -13.00 -19.42
N ALA A 299 8.07 -12.35 -18.27
CA ALA A 299 9.10 -11.43 -17.82
C ALA A 299 10.09 -12.13 -16.88
N GLU A 300 11.38 -11.93 -17.11
CA GLU A 300 12.41 -12.13 -16.10
C GLU A 300 12.51 -10.87 -15.24
N PHE A 301 12.18 -10.98 -13.97
CA PHE A 301 12.35 -9.91 -12.99
C PHE A 301 13.73 -10.03 -12.35
N VAL A 302 14.45 -8.91 -12.28
CA VAL A 302 15.80 -8.84 -11.71
C VAL A 302 15.76 -7.97 -10.45
N VAL A 303 15.72 -8.63 -9.29
CA VAL A 303 15.72 -7.95 -7.99
C VAL A 303 17.16 -7.72 -7.55
N SER A 304 17.60 -6.46 -7.55
CA SER A 304 18.97 -6.08 -7.17
C SER A 304 19.10 -5.88 -5.65
N ASN A 305 20.33 -5.99 -5.13
CA ASN A 305 20.64 -5.97 -3.69
C ASN A 305 19.95 -7.12 -2.93
N ALA A 306 19.82 -8.27 -3.59
CA ALA A 306 19.33 -9.50 -2.98
C ALA A 306 20.46 -10.26 -2.26
N SER A 307 20.10 -11.05 -1.26
CA SER A 307 20.99 -11.94 -0.52
C SER A 307 20.49 -13.38 -0.59
N ALA A 308 21.23 -14.32 0.01
CA ALA A 308 20.80 -15.72 0.12
C ALA A 308 19.48 -15.90 0.90
N SER A 309 19.07 -14.91 1.71
CA SER A 309 17.81 -14.92 2.44
C SER A 309 16.65 -14.29 1.67
N THR A 310 16.90 -13.64 0.53
CA THR A 310 15.85 -12.99 -0.26
C THR A 310 14.91 -14.05 -0.84
N GLN A 311 13.62 -13.82 -0.66
CA GLN A 311 12.55 -14.63 -1.24
C GLN A 311 11.58 -13.69 -1.94
N VAL A 312 11.01 -14.13 -3.06
CA VAL A 312 9.94 -13.37 -3.72
C VAL A 312 8.67 -14.19 -3.71
N TRP A 313 7.57 -13.59 -3.26
CA TRP A 313 6.25 -14.20 -3.27
C TRP A 313 5.36 -13.50 -4.30
N ASP A 314 4.71 -14.26 -5.19
CA ASP A 314 3.54 -13.79 -5.94
C ASP A 314 2.35 -13.73 -4.97
N VAL A 315 1.96 -12.51 -4.62
CA VAL A 315 0.88 -12.19 -3.68
C VAL A 315 -0.37 -11.69 -4.41
N THR A 316 -0.50 -12.01 -5.71
CA THR A 316 -1.69 -11.66 -6.50
C THR A 316 -2.96 -12.28 -5.91
N ASP A 317 -2.86 -13.48 -5.32
CA ASP A 317 -3.83 -14.05 -4.40
C ASP A 317 -3.25 -14.01 -2.97
N PRO A 318 -3.70 -13.08 -2.11
CA PRO A 318 -3.13 -12.90 -0.77
C PRO A 318 -3.43 -14.07 0.19
N LEU A 319 -4.44 -14.90 -0.09
CA LEU A 319 -4.74 -16.09 0.72
C LEU A 319 -3.87 -17.29 0.32
N ASN A 320 -3.37 -17.29 -0.91
CA ASN A 320 -2.52 -18.33 -1.49
C ASN A 320 -1.27 -17.74 -2.18
N PRO A 321 -0.37 -17.02 -1.46
CA PRO A 321 0.88 -16.60 -2.07
C PRO A 321 1.69 -17.80 -2.58
N LEU A 322 2.44 -17.58 -3.67
CA LEU A 322 3.35 -18.58 -4.23
C LEU A 322 4.79 -18.09 -4.16
N LYS A 323 5.70 -18.93 -3.68
CA LYS A 323 7.13 -18.61 -3.62
C LYS A 323 7.75 -18.75 -5.01
N MET A 324 8.18 -17.64 -5.59
CA MET A 324 8.80 -17.62 -6.91
C MET A 324 10.13 -18.38 -6.90
N GLN A 325 10.31 -19.25 -7.89
CA GLN A 325 11.56 -19.97 -8.11
C GLN A 325 12.50 -19.10 -8.92
N GLY A 326 13.75 -18.98 -8.46
CA GLY A 326 14.72 -18.10 -9.07
C GLY A 326 16.14 -18.39 -8.63
N ASN A 327 17.09 -17.70 -9.25
CA ASN A 327 18.52 -17.87 -9.00
C ASN A 327 19.12 -16.56 -8.49
N LEU A 328 19.95 -16.67 -7.45
CA LEU A 328 20.75 -15.55 -6.94
C LEU A 328 22.14 -15.58 -7.57
N THR A 329 22.47 -14.55 -8.35
CA THR A 329 23.79 -14.40 -8.96
C THR A 329 24.24 -12.94 -8.83
N GLY A 330 25.43 -12.70 -8.29
CA GLY A 330 26.01 -11.35 -8.21
C GLY A 330 25.14 -10.33 -7.45
N GLY A 331 24.45 -10.77 -6.38
CA GLY A 331 23.54 -9.90 -5.60
C GLY A 331 22.22 -9.57 -6.32
N GLN A 332 21.88 -10.32 -7.37
CA GLN A 332 20.62 -10.20 -8.09
C GLN A 332 19.84 -11.51 -8.02
N PHE A 333 18.62 -11.46 -7.48
CA PHE A 333 17.69 -12.57 -7.53
C PHE A 333 16.83 -12.47 -8.80
N ARG A 334 16.88 -13.49 -9.65
CA ARG A 334 16.21 -13.54 -10.94
C ARG A 334 15.15 -14.62 -10.95
N PHE A 335 13.92 -14.25 -11.26
CA PHE A 335 12.82 -15.20 -11.42
C PHE A 335 11.98 -14.83 -12.65
N ILE A 336 11.27 -15.80 -13.21
CA ILE A 336 10.44 -15.62 -14.39
C ILE A 336 8.98 -15.85 -14.02
N ASN A 337 8.07 -15.02 -14.54
CA ASN A 337 6.64 -15.24 -14.37
C ASN A 337 5.83 -14.80 -15.62
N ASP A 338 4.65 -15.39 -15.76
CA ASP A 338 3.64 -14.98 -16.73
C ASP A 338 3.04 -13.62 -16.34
N CYS A 339 3.04 -12.70 -17.31
CA CYS A 339 2.51 -11.35 -17.17
C CYS A 339 1.25 -11.12 -18.03
N SER A 340 0.48 -12.17 -18.35
CA SER A 340 -0.83 -12.05 -19.02
C SER A 340 -1.82 -11.14 -18.29
N ARG A 341 -1.59 -10.92 -16.99
CA ARG A 341 -2.30 -9.99 -16.12
C ARG A 341 -1.33 -9.29 -15.18
N LEU A 342 -1.76 -8.19 -14.56
CA LEU A 342 -0.98 -7.56 -13.51
C LEU A 342 -0.78 -8.50 -12.32
N ARG A 343 0.48 -8.78 -12.01
CA ARG A 343 0.91 -9.52 -10.83
C ARG A 343 1.35 -8.58 -9.73
N GLU A 344 1.14 -9.00 -8.49
CA GLU A 344 1.60 -8.31 -7.29
C GLU A 344 2.64 -9.20 -6.60
N TYR A 345 3.78 -8.62 -6.24
CA TYR A 345 4.87 -9.35 -5.59
C TYR A 345 5.30 -8.67 -4.29
N ALA A 346 5.83 -9.50 -3.38
CA ALA A 346 6.55 -9.07 -2.19
C ALA A 346 7.92 -9.77 -2.19
N ALA A 347 9.00 -9.00 -2.14
CA ALA A 347 10.38 -9.46 -2.03
C ALA A 347 11.04 -8.97 -0.74
#